data_AF-A0A1I2NCW3-F1
#
_entry.id   AF-A0A1I2NCW3-F1
#
_cell.length_a   1.000
_cell.length_b   1.000
_cell.length_c   1.000
_cell.angle_alpha   90.00
_cell.angle_beta   90.00
_cell.angle_gamma   90.00
#
_symmetry.space_group_name_H-M   'P 1'
#
loop_
_entity.id
_entity.type
_entity.pdbx_description
1 polymer ?
#
loop_
_entity_poly.entity_id
_entity_poly.type
_entity_poly.pdbx_seq_one_letter_code
_entity_poly.pdbx_strand_id
1 'polypeptide(L)'
;MKTYVGSGKGNAAQALEAATSGLSSPNMILFIAPYQNMAETAKILKEKYPKTQSIGTIGISLANGKVSDSSTVVLGFFGDAVVKCGIIKELDSCPVSYIDKLQEDMNSVSPGRDDTVCIEYCTNDEETLVSTMSTALAKKNVPLVGGTTYGAPNGKPGIVAYNGNIYENSCAYAFIKNTTGRVLVYKENIYEKNENISHFATKVNTAEKSLIELDGKSAADVYSREIGINKDQIVGNVLKNPIGRIVGDEVFISSMYDMKGRGELINYKQINRNDCIYILKLGDYRQIEEDTRRKIKADAKSISLILSVDCIYRYLLYSQEAFIDEYAKAMSTLGNHVGAVGGGEQFINQHVNQTLVCAVFE
;
A
#
# COMPACT_ATOMS: atom_id res chain seq x y z
N MET A 1 5.94 -2.34 -21.17
CA MET A 1 4.52 -2.74 -21.20
C MET A 1 3.61 -1.57 -21.61
N LYS A 2 2.60 -1.80 -22.45
CA LYS A 2 1.65 -0.80 -22.93
C LYS A 2 0.53 -0.64 -21.92
N THR A 3 0.30 0.60 -21.54
CA THR A 3 -0.73 0.96 -20.57
C THR A 3 -1.47 2.22 -21.02
N TYR A 4 -2.67 2.40 -20.47
CA TYR A 4 -3.45 3.62 -20.60
C TYR A 4 -3.69 4.19 -19.21
N VAL A 5 -3.48 5.49 -19.01
CA VAL A 5 -3.82 6.18 -17.76
C VAL A 5 -4.78 7.32 -18.09
N GLY A 6 -5.98 7.24 -17.52
CA GLY A 6 -6.99 8.29 -17.64
C GLY A 6 -7.50 8.71 -16.26
N SER A 7 -7.90 9.98 -16.14
CA SER A 7 -8.44 10.54 -14.91
C SER A 7 -9.63 11.44 -15.20
N GLY A 8 -10.64 11.42 -14.35
CA GLY A 8 -11.81 12.29 -14.44
C GLY A 8 -12.35 12.68 -13.08
N LYS A 9 -13.14 13.75 -13.03
CA LYS A 9 -13.77 14.28 -11.82
C LYS A 9 -15.29 14.35 -12.00
N GLY A 10 -16.00 14.49 -10.88
CA GLY A 10 -17.46 14.58 -10.84
C GLY A 10 -18.09 13.30 -10.30
N ASN A 11 -19.36 13.07 -10.64
CA ASN A 11 -20.00 11.80 -10.33
C ASN A 11 -19.36 10.65 -11.13
N ALA A 12 -19.67 9.40 -10.76
CA ALA A 12 -19.06 8.22 -11.35
C ALA A 12 -19.14 8.20 -12.89
N ALA A 13 -20.28 8.57 -13.50
CA ALA A 13 -20.46 8.56 -14.94
C ALA A 13 -19.60 9.62 -15.64
N GLN A 14 -19.63 10.87 -15.17
CA GLN A 14 -18.82 11.98 -15.70
C GLN A 14 -17.32 11.70 -15.57
N ALA A 15 -16.92 11.23 -14.39
CA ALA A 15 -15.53 10.90 -14.12
C ALA A 15 -15.04 9.79 -15.05
N LEU A 16 -15.85 8.75 -15.28
CA LEU A 16 -15.50 7.65 -16.18
C LEU A 16 -15.53 8.04 -17.66
N GLU A 17 -16.44 8.92 -18.09
CA GLU A 17 -16.44 9.43 -19.46
C GLU A 17 -15.08 10.04 -19.83
N ALA A 18 -14.57 10.91 -18.95
CA ALA A 18 -13.25 11.49 -19.11
C ALA A 18 -12.12 10.47 -18.89
N ALA A 19 -12.17 9.70 -17.80
CA ALA A 19 -11.11 8.77 -17.41
C ALA A 19 -10.96 7.56 -18.34
N THR A 20 -11.92 7.30 -19.21
CA THR A 20 -11.85 6.22 -20.21
C THR A 20 -11.88 6.75 -21.64
N SER A 21 -11.72 8.05 -21.83
CA SER A 21 -11.61 8.67 -23.15
C SER A 21 -10.34 8.19 -23.85
N GLY A 22 -10.49 7.41 -24.91
CA GLY A 22 -9.39 6.75 -25.62
C GLY A 22 -9.00 5.36 -25.10
N LEU A 23 -9.64 4.87 -24.03
CA LEU A 23 -9.46 3.48 -23.57
C LEU A 23 -10.25 2.53 -24.49
N SER A 24 -9.52 1.72 -25.26
CA SER A 24 -10.07 0.79 -26.25
C SER A 24 -10.47 -0.56 -25.65
N SER A 25 -9.73 -1.64 -25.92
CA SER A 25 -10.04 -3.00 -25.46
C SER A 25 -8.95 -3.50 -24.51
N PRO A 26 -8.96 -3.08 -23.24
CA PRO A 26 -7.97 -3.54 -22.26
C PRO A 26 -8.19 -5.00 -21.84
N ASN A 27 -7.10 -5.70 -21.54
CA ASN A 27 -7.10 -7.04 -20.94
C ASN A 27 -7.46 -6.99 -19.45
N MET A 28 -7.05 -5.92 -18.77
CA MET A 28 -7.35 -5.65 -17.37
C MET A 28 -7.53 -4.16 -17.13
N ILE A 29 -8.39 -3.83 -16.18
CA ILE A 29 -8.55 -2.48 -15.63
C ILE A 29 -8.24 -2.49 -14.14
N LEU A 30 -7.32 -1.63 -13.70
CA LEU A 30 -7.16 -1.23 -12.30
C LEU A 30 -7.72 0.18 -12.16
N PHE A 31 -8.50 0.46 -11.13
CA PHE A 31 -9.01 1.82 -10.91
C PHE A 31 -8.97 2.25 -9.45
N ILE A 32 -8.85 3.56 -9.25
CA ILE A 32 -8.91 4.22 -7.94
C ILE A 32 -10.07 5.20 -8.01
N ALA A 33 -10.99 5.15 -7.05
CA ALA A 33 -12.16 6.04 -7.05
C ALA A 33 -12.47 6.58 -5.65
N PRO A 34 -13.13 7.75 -5.54
CA PRO A 34 -13.68 8.20 -4.27
C PRO A 34 -14.73 7.22 -3.75
N TYR A 35 -14.83 7.06 -2.43
CA TYR A 35 -15.73 6.09 -1.78
C TYR A 35 -17.17 6.19 -2.31
N GLN A 36 -17.71 7.40 -2.42
CA GLN A 36 -19.07 7.67 -2.87
C GLN A 36 -19.35 7.27 -4.33
N ASN A 37 -18.30 7.22 -5.16
CA ASN A 37 -18.42 6.84 -6.58
C ASN A 37 -18.12 5.36 -6.80
N MET A 38 -17.48 4.67 -5.85
CA MET A 38 -16.86 3.36 -6.03
C MET A 38 -17.80 2.30 -6.61
N ALA A 39 -19.01 2.15 -6.06
CA ALA A 39 -20.00 1.16 -6.51
C ALA A 39 -20.46 1.40 -7.95
N GLU A 40 -20.83 2.64 -8.27
CA GLU A 40 -21.30 2.99 -9.61
C GLU A 40 -20.14 2.96 -10.62
N THR A 41 -18.94 3.37 -10.21
CA THR A 41 -17.72 3.24 -11.04
C THR A 41 -17.44 1.79 -11.41
N ALA A 42 -17.49 0.87 -10.44
CA ALA A 42 -17.28 -0.55 -10.69
C ALA A 42 -18.30 -1.10 -11.71
N LYS A 43 -19.58 -0.77 -11.50
CA LYS A 43 -20.69 -1.19 -12.36
C LYS A 43 -20.53 -0.68 -13.80
N ILE A 44 -20.32 0.62 -13.99
CA ILE A 44 -20.16 1.22 -15.32
C ILE A 44 -18.95 0.62 -16.06
N LEU A 45 -17.83 0.40 -15.36
CA LEU A 45 -16.66 -0.24 -15.97
C LEU A 45 -16.97 -1.67 -16.44
N LYS A 46 -17.75 -2.43 -15.66
CA LYS A 46 -18.16 -3.79 -16.06
C LYS A 46 -19.11 -3.78 -17.25
N GLU A 47 -20.03 -2.82 -17.32
CA GLU A 47 -20.95 -2.66 -18.45
C GLU A 47 -20.21 -2.25 -19.73
N LYS A 48 -19.27 -1.30 -19.63
CA LYS A 48 -18.49 -0.78 -20.76
C LYS A 48 -17.45 -1.79 -21.26
N TYR A 49 -16.87 -2.59 -20.37
CA TYR A 49 -15.81 -3.56 -20.68
C TYR A 49 -16.16 -4.96 -20.14
N PRO A 50 -17.21 -5.62 -20.67
CA PRO A 50 -17.79 -6.82 -20.06
C PRO A 50 -16.84 -8.03 -20.00
N LYS A 51 -15.88 -8.10 -20.92
CA LYS A 51 -14.88 -9.19 -21.02
C LYS A 51 -13.58 -8.88 -20.26
N THR A 52 -13.42 -7.67 -19.76
CA THR A 52 -12.20 -7.23 -19.09
C THR A 52 -12.28 -7.55 -17.60
N GLN A 53 -11.19 -8.08 -17.05
CA GLN A 53 -11.06 -8.28 -15.60
C GLN A 53 -10.77 -6.94 -14.94
N SER A 54 -11.41 -6.65 -13.80
CA SER A 54 -11.14 -5.41 -13.07
C SER A 54 -11.01 -5.58 -11.57
N ILE A 55 -10.08 -4.84 -11.00
CA ILE A 55 -9.97 -4.58 -9.55
C ILE A 55 -9.97 -3.08 -9.31
N GLY A 56 -10.43 -2.66 -8.14
CA GLY A 56 -10.30 -1.26 -7.74
C GLY A 56 -10.24 -1.06 -6.25
N THR A 57 -9.68 0.08 -5.86
CA THR A 57 -9.58 0.54 -4.48
C THR A 57 -10.18 1.92 -4.32
N ILE A 58 -10.64 2.22 -3.12
CA ILE A 58 -10.91 3.60 -2.70
C ILE A 58 -9.61 4.29 -2.31
N GLY A 59 -9.57 5.62 -2.41
CA GLY A 59 -8.52 6.44 -1.82
C GLY A 59 -8.15 7.67 -2.61
N ILE A 60 -7.16 8.38 -2.08
CA ILE A 60 -6.51 9.50 -2.76
C ILE A 60 -5.61 8.91 -3.84
N SER A 61 -5.72 9.44 -5.04
CA SER A 61 -4.96 8.97 -6.20
C SER A 61 -3.79 9.89 -6.51
N LEU A 62 -2.69 9.30 -6.95
CA LEU A 62 -1.59 9.97 -7.64
C LEU A 62 -1.62 9.47 -9.09
N ALA A 63 -1.73 10.36 -10.07
CA ALA A 63 -1.75 9.97 -11.47
C ALA A 63 -0.97 10.97 -12.31
N ASN A 64 0.16 10.54 -12.89
CA ASN A 64 1.01 11.33 -13.77
C ASN A 64 1.25 12.76 -13.25
N GLY A 65 1.67 12.88 -11.99
CA GLY A 65 2.03 14.15 -11.38
C GLY A 65 0.89 14.94 -10.75
N LYS A 66 -0.33 14.40 -10.75
CA LYS A 66 -1.50 15.01 -10.11
C LYS A 66 -1.92 14.19 -8.90
N VAL A 67 -2.31 14.88 -7.82
CA VAL A 67 -2.86 14.26 -6.61
C VAL A 67 -4.32 14.65 -6.47
N SER A 68 -5.20 13.69 -6.14
CA SER A 68 -6.63 13.98 -5.99
C SER A 68 -7.36 12.97 -5.12
N ASP A 69 -8.14 13.49 -4.19
CA ASP A 69 -9.10 12.78 -3.31
C ASP A 69 -10.51 12.61 -3.93
N SER A 70 -10.72 13.21 -5.10
CA SER A 70 -12.04 13.39 -5.72
C SER A 70 -12.07 12.96 -7.19
N SER A 71 -10.93 12.54 -7.74
CA SER A 71 -10.84 12.03 -9.10
C SER A 71 -10.97 10.51 -9.12
N THR A 72 -11.60 9.99 -10.17
CA THR A 72 -11.49 8.58 -10.54
C THR A 72 -10.34 8.42 -11.53
N VAL A 73 -9.41 7.51 -11.24
CA VAL A 73 -8.28 7.15 -12.11
C VAL A 73 -8.50 5.74 -12.65
N VAL A 74 -8.29 5.56 -13.95
CA VAL A 74 -8.39 4.28 -14.64
C VAL A 74 -7.05 3.95 -15.30
N LEU A 75 -6.53 2.78 -14.97
CA LEU A 75 -5.35 2.17 -15.59
C LEU A 75 -5.77 0.96 -16.42
N GLY A 76 -5.56 1.03 -17.73
CA GLY A 76 -5.80 -0.07 -18.65
C GLY A 76 -4.50 -0.80 -19.02
N PHE A 77 -4.51 -2.13 -18.96
CA PHE A 77 -3.43 -3.00 -19.44
C PHE A 77 -3.84 -3.65 -20.77
N PHE A 78 -2.89 -3.90 -21.68
CA PHE A 78 -3.17 -4.42 -23.02
C PHE A 78 -2.52 -5.80 -23.27
N GLY A 79 -2.32 -6.16 -24.55
CA GLY A 79 -1.92 -7.49 -24.99
C GLY A 79 -0.54 -7.97 -24.50
N ASP A 80 0.29 -7.06 -24.00
CA ASP A 80 1.58 -7.38 -23.39
C ASP A 80 1.51 -7.59 -21.86
N ALA A 81 0.31 -7.58 -21.29
CA ALA A 81 0.03 -8.04 -19.95
C ALA A 81 -0.77 -9.35 -19.97
N VAL A 82 -0.19 -10.42 -19.43
CA VAL A 82 -0.93 -11.64 -19.10
C VAL A 82 -1.40 -11.52 -17.65
N VAL A 83 -2.73 -11.55 -17.46
CA VAL A 83 -3.35 -11.10 -16.20
C VAL A 83 -4.37 -12.08 -15.66
N LYS A 84 -4.39 -12.22 -14.34
CA LYS A 84 -5.43 -12.93 -13.62
C LYS A 84 -5.81 -12.17 -12.35
N CYS A 85 -7.06 -11.72 -12.30
CA CYS A 85 -7.60 -11.06 -11.12
C CYS A 85 -8.42 -12.05 -10.27
N GLY A 86 -8.53 -11.76 -8.98
CA GLY A 86 -9.34 -12.54 -8.06
C GLY A 86 -9.73 -11.75 -6.81
N ILE A 87 -10.48 -12.43 -5.95
CA ILE A 87 -10.94 -11.90 -4.66
C ILE A 87 -10.70 -12.96 -3.56
N ILE A 88 -10.18 -12.53 -2.43
CA ILE A 88 -10.16 -13.25 -1.15
C ILE A 88 -11.24 -12.59 -0.29
N LYS A 89 -12.11 -13.38 0.33
CA LYS A 89 -13.14 -12.89 1.23
C LYS A 89 -12.87 -13.37 2.64
N GLU A 90 -13.60 -12.83 3.60
CA GLU A 90 -13.59 -13.30 4.99
C GLU A 90 -12.19 -13.19 5.61
N LEU A 91 -11.55 -12.03 5.40
CA LEU A 91 -10.16 -11.77 5.83
C LEU A 91 -9.98 -11.89 7.35
N ASP A 92 -10.99 -11.51 8.11
CA ASP A 92 -11.04 -11.58 9.57
C ASP A 92 -11.14 -13.01 10.15
N SER A 93 -11.35 -14.03 9.31
CA SER A 93 -11.60 -15.40 9.80
C SER A 93 -10.70 -16.45 9.15
N CYS A 94 -10.74 -16.62 7.83
CA CYS A 94 -10.04 -17.75 7.18
C CYS A 94 -9.51 -17.43 5.77
N PRO A 95 -8.69 -16.38 5.57
CA PRO A 95 -8.09 -16.09 4.27
C PRO A 95 -7.20 -17.25 3.78
N VAL A 96 -6.63 -18.05 4.70
CA VAL A 96 -5.80 -19.23 4.40
C VAL A 96 -6.50 -20.25 3.48
N SER A 97 -7.84 -20.30 3.49
CA SER A 97 -8.63 -21.18 2.60
C SER A 97 -8.45 -20.85 1.11
N TYR A 98 -7.93 -19.67 0.78
CA TYR A 98 -7.71 -19.22 -0.60
C TYR A 98 -6.32 -19.57 -1.17
N ILE A 99 -5.44 -20.23 -0.40
CA ILE A 99 -4.07 -20.55 -0.87
C ILE A 99 -4.08 -21.34 -2.18
N ASP A 100 -4.93 -22.37 -2.31
CA ASP A 100 -4.99 -23.19 -3.52
C ASP A 100 -5.51 -22.38 -4.72
N LYS A 101 -6.53 -21.55 -4.49
CA LYS A 101 -7.07 -20.64 -5.50
C LYS A 101 -6.03 -19.63 -5.99
N LEU A 102 -5.27 -19.03 -5.06
CA LEU A 102 -4.18 -18.10 -5.36
C LEU A 102 -3.09 -18.78 -6.19
N GLN A 103 -2.73 -20.03 -5.86
CA GLN A 103 -1.75 -20.79 -6.61
C GLN A 103 -2.25 -21.15 -8.01
N GLU A 104 -3.52 -21.54 -8.15
CA GLU A 104 -4.15 -21.77 -9.46
C GLU A 104 -4.12 -20.49 -10.32
N ASP A 105 -4.55 -19.36 -9.75
CA ASP A 105 -4.61 -18.08 -10.46
C ASP A 105 -3.20 -17.58 -10.84
N MET A 106 -2.23 -17.70 -9.93
CA MET A 106 -0.82 -17.41 -10.22
C MET A 106 -0.29 -18.31 -11.34
N ASN A 107 -0.55 -19.62 -11.30
CA ASN A 107 -0.07 -20.54 -12.33
C ASN A 107 -0.71 -20.25 -13.70
N SER A 108 -1.95 -19.73 -13.74
CA SER A 108 -2.63 -19.38 -14.99
C SER A 108 -1.94 -18.28 -15.80
N VAL A 109 -1.15 -17.40 -15.14
CA VAL A 109 -0.33 -16.40 -15.84
C VAL A 109 1.08 -16.88 -16.17
N SER A 110 1.45 -18.08 -15.69
CA SER A 110 2.77 -18.70 -15.91
C SER A 110 3.93 -17.75 -15.57
N PRO A 111 4.12 -17.38 -14.29
CA PRO A 111 5.11 -16.39 -13.88
C PRO A 111 6.52 -16.80 -14.32
N GLY A 112 7.26 -15.86 -14.88
CA GLY A 112 8.69 -16.00 -15.14
C GLY A 112 9.52 -15.76 -13.88
N ARG A 113 10.82 -15.50 -14.06
CA ARG A 113 11.76 -15.31 -12.95
C ARG A 113 11.60 -13.95 -12.27
N ASP A 114 11.38 -12.90 -13.06
CA ASP A 114 11.43 -11.50 -12.65
C ASP A 114 10.46 -10.62 -13.47
N ASP A 115 9.46 -11.22 -14.09
CA ASP A 115 8.53 -10.55 -15.03
C ASP A 115 7.09 -10.46 -14.52
N THR A 116 6.83 -10.88 -13.27
CA THR A 116 5.48 -11.00 -12.72
C THR A 116 5.41 -10.41 -11.31
N VAL A 117 4.32 -9.72 -11.01
CA VAL A 117 4.01 -9.20 -9.66
C VAL A 117 2.56 -9.53 -9.28
N CYS A 118 2.32 -9.67 -7.98
CA CYS A 118 0.98 -9.66 -7.41
C CYS A 118 0.70 -8.25 -6.88
N ILE A 119 -0.32 -7.58 -7.45
CA ILE A 119 -0.85 -6.32 -6.94
C ILE A 119 -2.12 -6.61 -6.15
N GLU A 120 -2.27 -6.08 -4.94
CA GLU A 120 -3.49 -6.26 -4.16
C GLU A 120 -3.95 -5.01 -3.43
N TYR A 121 -5.24 -4.95 -3.17
CA TYR A 121 -5.84 -4.02 -2.22
C TYR A 121 -6.74 -4.78 -1.27
N CYS A 122 -6.62 -4.49 0.03
CA CYS A 122 -7.38 -5.15 1.09
C CYS A 122 -8.13 -4.16 1.98
N THR A 123 -9.18 -4.64 2.64
CA THR A 123 -10.01 -3.80 3.50
C THR A 123 -9.55 -3.76 4.97
N ASN A 124 -8.85 -4.80 5.43
CA ASN A 124 -8.52 -5.09 6.83
C ASN A 124 -7.55 -6.30 6.93
N ASP A 125 -7.21 -6.68 8.16
CA ASP A 125 -6.53 -7.94 8.53
C ASP A 125 -5.23 -8.19 7.75
N GLU A 126 -4.42 -7.13 7.61
CA GLU A 126 -3.25 -7.07 6.73
C GLU A 126 -2.21 -8.14 7.04
N GLU A 127 -1.92 -8.37 8.32
CA GLU A 127 -0.86 -9.31 8.73
C GLU A 127 -1.25 -10.77 8.43
N THR A 128 -2.52 -11.13 8.65
CA THR A 128 -3.07 -12.45 8.33
C THR A 128 -3.13 -12.66 6.81
N LEU A 129 -3.58 -11.63 6.07
CA LEU A 129 -3.63 -11.65 4.62
C LEU A 129 -2.24 -11.81 4.00
N VAL A 130 -1.27 -10.99 4.42
CA VAL A 130 0.10 -11.05 3.90
C VAL A 130 0.71 -12.43 4.17
N SER A 131 0.51 -12.99 5.36
CA SER A 131 1.01 -14.34 5.69
C SER A 131 0.41 -15.40 4.77
N THR A 132 -0.88 -15.30 4.48
CA THR A 132 -1.60 -16.17 3.53
C THR A 132 -1.05 -16.03 2.12
N MET A 133 -0.97 -14.81 1.59
CA MET A 133 -0.51 -14.56 0.23
C MET A 133 0.95 -14.95 0.06
N SER A 134 1.82 -14.59 0.99
CA SER A 134 3.25 -14.95 0.96
C SER A 134 3.46 -16.46 0.85
N THR A 135 2.63 -17.25 1.54
CA THR A 135 2.68 -18.72 1.47
C THR A 135 2.35 -19.22 0.07
N ALA A 136 1.37 -18.62 -0.60
CA ALA A 136 1.02 -18.96 -1.98
C ALA A 136 2.10 -18.51 -2.99
N LEU A 137 2.62 -17.30 -2.83
CA LEU A 137 3.53 -16.64 -3.78
C LEU A 137 4.97 -17.17 -3.73
N ALA A 138 5.44 -17.58 -2.54
CA ALA A 138 6.79 -18.07 -2.31
C ALA A 138 7.18 -19.25 -3.22
N LYS A 139 6.22 -20.10 -3.63
CA LYS A 139 6.48 -21.22 -4.55
C LYS A 139 7.06 -20.80 -5.91
N LYS A 140 6.79 -19.56 -6.35
CA LYS A 140 7.25 -19.02 -7.64
C LYS A 140 8.06 -17.75 -7.50
N ASN A 141 8.37 -17.32 -6.27
CA ASN A 141 9.05 -16.06 -5.96
C ASN A 141 8.39 -14.83 -6.61
N VAL A 142 7.04 -14.82 -6.70
CA VAL A 142 6.30 -13.66 -7.20
C VAL A 142 6.23 -12.61 -6.09
N PRO A 143 6.75 -11.39 -6.28
CA PRO A 143 6.66 -10.34 -5.27
C PRO A 143 5.22 -9.86 -5.08
N LEU A 144 4.90 -9.45 -3.86
CA LEU A 144 3.65 -8.80 -3.47
C LEU A 144 3.87 -7.29 -3.33
N VAL A 145 2.99 -6.49 -3.92
CA VAL A 145 2.90 -5.04 -3.68
C VAL A 145 1.43 -4.71 -3.50
N GLY A 146 1.04 -4.14 -2.37
CA GLY A 146 -0.36 -3.86 -2.10
C GLY A 146 -0.59 -2.73 -1.11
N GLY A 147 -1.88 -2.46 -0.87
CA GLY A 147 -2.31 -1.42 0.05
C GLY A 147 -3.62 -1.71 0.75
N THR A 148 -3.72 -1.31 2.01
CA THR A 148 -5.02 -1.24 2.69
C THR A 148 -5.82 -0.05 2.16
N THR A 149 -7.08 -0.27 1.83
CA THR A 149 -8.01 0.79 1.39
C THR A 149 -8.06 1.94 2.41
N TYR A 150 -8.18 3.17 1.93
CA TYR A 150 -8.33 4.36 2.78
C TYR A 150 -9.35 5.34 2.21
N GLY A 151 -9.97 6.15 3.07
CA GLY A 151 -10.94 7.17 2.67
C GLY A 151 -12.41 6.76 2.78
N ALA A 152 -12.71 5.66 3.48
CA ALA A 152 -14.07 5.37 3.88
C ALA A 152 -14.57 6.41 4.91
N PRO A 153 -15.82 6.91 4.80
CA PRO A 153 -16.39 7.79 5.81
C PRO A 153 -16.44 7.12 7.19
N ASN A 154 -16.40 7.93 8.26
CA ASN A 154 -16.51 7.41 9.63
C ASN A 154 -17.73 6.49 9.80
N GLY A 155 -17.51 5.32 10.39
CA GLY A 155 -18.56 4.31 10.59
C GLY A 155 -18.96 3.54 9.33
N LYS A 156 -18.24 3.71 8.21
CA LYS A 156 -18.37 2.87 7.01
C LYS A 156 -17.17 1.94 6.88
N PRO A 157 -17.38 0.70 6.40
CA PRO A 157 -16.29 -0.24 6.18
C PRO A 157 -15.40 0.20 5.01
N GLY A 158 -14.14 -0.23 5.02
CA GLY A 158 -13.30 -0.21 3.82
C GLY A 158 -13.90 -1.11 2.75
N ILE A 159 -13.73 -0.74 1.48
CA ILE A 159 -14.28 -1.49 0.35
C ILE A 159 -13.28 -1.60 -0.80
N VAL A 160 -13.30 -2.74 -1.48
CA VAL A 160 -12.62 -2.97 -2.76
C VAL A 160 -13.63 -3.35 -3.82
N ALA A 161 -13.26 -3.18 -5.09
CA ALA A 161 -14.07 -3.63 -6.22
C ALA A 161 -13.41 -4.79 -6.94
N TYR A 162 -14.22 -5.75 -7.39
CA TYR A 162 -13.80 -6.80 -8.30
C TYR A 162 -14.90 -7.09 -9.32
N ASN A 163 -14.57 -7.01 -10.61
CA ASN A 163 -15.44 -7.33 -11.74
C ASN A 163 -16.86 -6.72 -11.67
N GLY A 164 -16.95 -5.47 -11.22
CA GLY A 164 -18.20 -4.71 -11.16
C GLY A 164 -18.96 -4.78 -9.85
N ASN A 165 -18.48 -5.56 -8.87
CA ASN A 165 -19.09 -5.66 -7.55
C ASN A 165 -18.20 -5.06 -6.46
N ILE A 166 -18.81 -4.64 -5.37
CA ILE A 166 -18.14 -4.14 -4.17
C ILE A 166 -18.03 -5.26 -3.12
N TYR A 167 -16.90 -5.30 -2.44
CA TYR A 167 -16.60 -6.27 -1.41
C TYR A 167 -16.06 -5.57 -0.15
N GLU A 168 -16.64 -5.94 0.98
CA GLU A 168 -16.17 -5.63 2.33
C GLU A 168 -15.43 -6.85 2.89
N ASN A 169 -14.60 -6.67 3.92
CA ASN A 169 -13.84 -7.76 4.56
C ASN A 169 -13.17 -8.69 3.53
N SER A 170 -12.50 -8.09 2.55
CA SER A 170 -12.03 -8.74 1.34
C SER A 170 -10.75 -8.10 0.79
N CYS A 171 -10.02 -8.87 -0.01
CA CYS A 171 -8.85 -8.44 -0.75
C CYS A 171 -9.04 -8.71 -2.24
N ALA A 172 -8.95 -7.67 -3.06
CA ALA A 172 -8.93 -7.78 -4.52
C ALA A 172 -7.48 -7.80 -5.00
N TYR A 173 -7.11 -8.82 -5.78
CA TYR A 173 -5.74 -9.00 -6.25
C TYR A 173 -5.67 -9.20 -7.75
N ALA A 174 -4.50 -8.95 -8.32
CA ALA A 174 -4.15 -9.22 -9.69
C ALA A 174 -2.73 -9.75 -9.82
N PHE A 175 -2.58 -10.88 -10.48
CA PHE A 175 -1.32 -11.32 -11.04
C PHE A 175 -1.11 -10.65 -12.38
N ILE A 176 -0.01 -9.93 -12.53
CA ILE A 176 0.33 -9.18 -13.75
C ILE A 176 1.71 -9.64 -14.21
N LYS A 177 1.76 -10.35 -15.33
CA LYS A 177 2.99 -10.71 -16.02
C LYS A 177 3.24 -9.75 -17.18
N ASN A 178 4.38 -9.08 -17.14
CA ASN A 178 4.91 -8.25 -18.22
C ASN A 178 5.59 -9.16 -19.27
N THR A 179 5.03 -9.26 -20.47
CA THR A 179 5.64 -10.11 -21.52
C THR A 179 6.76 -9.41 -22.28
N THR A 180 7.02 -8.13 -21.97
CA THR A 180 7.97 -7.27 -22.69
C THR A 180 9.21 -6.88 -21.87
N GLY A 181 9.26 -7.25 -20.59
CA GLY A 181 10.37 -6.88 -19.72
C GLY A 181 10.14 -7.31 -18.28
N ARG A 182 11.02 -6.87 -17.38
CA ARG A 182 10.96 -7.23 -15.97
C ARG A 182 9.87 -6.44 -15.22
N VAL A 183 9.57 -6.89 -14.01
CA VAL A 183 8.83 -6.18 -13.00
C VAL A 183 9.67 -6.12 -11.74
N LEU A 184 10.10 -4.92 -11.37
CA LEU A 184 10.94 -4.65 -10.20
C LEU A 184 10.07 -4.08 -9.09
N VAL A 185 10.30 -4.46 -7.85
CA VAL A 185 9.54 -3.94 -6.71
C VAL A 185 10.45 -3.23 -5.72
N TYR A 186 9.95 -2.13 -5.15
CA TYR A 186 10.72 -1.29 -4.23
C TYR A 186 9.89 -0.96 -3.00
N LYS A 187 10.59 -0.77 -1.88
CA LYS A 187 10.09 -0.18 -0.66
C LYS A 187 10.99 1.00 -0.32
N GLU A 188 10.40 2.15 -0.04
CA GLU A 188 11.10 3.34 0.44
C GLU A 188 10.67 3.64 1.88
N ASN A 189 11.68 3.76 2.75
CA ASN A 189 11.53 4.15 4.14
C ASN A 189 12.22 5.50 4.34
N ILE A 190 11.48 6.47 4.90
CA ILE A 190 11.99 7.83 5.20
C ILE A 190 12.39 8.01 6.66
N TYR A 191 12.43 6.92 7.44
CA TYR A 191 12.76 6.95 8.86
C TYR A 191 14.03 6.17 9.15
N GLU A 192 14.85 6.76 10.01
CA GLU A 192 16.16 6.25 10.40
C GLU A 192 16.18 5.97 11.91
N LYS A 193 17.20 5.24 12.37
CA LYS A 193 17.43 5.11 13.81
C LYS A 193 17.78 6.49 14.37
N ASN A 194 17.06 6.94 15.39
CA ASN A 194 17.37 8.20 16.05
C ASN A 194 18.76 8.12 16.71
N GLU A 195 18.95 7.05 17.49
CA GLU A 195 20.17 6.69 18.22
C GLU A 195 20.37 5.16 18.20
N ASN A 196 21.50 4.70 18.75
CA ASN A 196 21.74 3.27 18.99
C ASN A 196 21.11 2.75 20.29
N ILE A 197 20.15 3.48 20.85
CA ILE A 197 19.39 3.02 22.02
C ILE A 197 18.24 2.15 21.53
N SER A 198 18.19 0.94 22.06
CA SER A 198 17.14 -0.03 21.79
C SER A 198 16.43 -0.41 23.07
N HIS A 199 15.14 -0.66 22.97
CA HIS A 199 14.30 -1.16 24.05
C HIS A 199 13.69 -2.51 23.68
N PHE A 200 13.44 -3.35 24.67
CA PHE A 200 12.72 -4.59 24.45
C PHE A 200 11.26 -4.47 24.90
N ALA A 201 10.35 -4.90 24.04
CA ALA A 201 8.93 -5.01 24.38
C ALA A 201 8.74 -6.10 25.45
N THR A 202 8.68 -5.72 26.72
CA THR A 202 8.56 -6.67 27.84
C THR A 202 7.13 -7.11 28.10
N LYS A 203 6.16 -6.25 27.74
CA LYS A 203 4.71 -6.53 27.87
C LYS A 203 3.93 -5.91 26.72
N VAL A 204 3.13 -6.74 26.05
CA VAL A 204 2.29 -6.38 24.91
C VAL A 204 0.94 -7.09 25.01
N ASN A 205 -0.08 -6.54 24.36
CA ASN A 205 -1.30 -7.24 24.01
C ASN A 205 -1.42 -7.26 22.48
N THR A 206 -1.09 -8.40 21.87
CA THR A 206 -1.02 -8.55 20.41
C THR A 206 -2.38 -8.42 19.75
N ALA A 207 -3.45 -8.91 20.38
CA ALA A 207 -4.81 -8.82 19.85
C ALA A 207 -5.31 -7.38 19.74
N GLU A 208 -4.88 -6.50 20.65
CA GLU A 208 -5.19 -5.08 20.62
C GLU A 208 -4.08 -4.22 19.98
N LYS A 209 -3.04 -4.85 19.40
CA LYS A 209 -1.85 -4.17 18.85
C LYS A 209 -1.22 -3.16 19.84
N SER A 210 -1.24 -3.54 21.11
CA SER A 210 -0.90 -2.68 22.23
C SER A 210 0.50 -2.97 22.76
N LEU A 211 1.30 -1.89 22.86
CA LEU A 211 2.61 -1.88 23.49
C LEU A 211 2.48 -1.26 24.89
N ILE A 212 2.60 -2.10 25.92
CA ILE A 212 2.33 -1.73 27.31
C ILE A 212 3.63 -1.34 28.01
N GLU A 213 4.67 -2.17 27.89
CA GLU A 213 5.96 -1.94 28.55
C GLU A 213 7.17 -2.13 27.62
N LEU A 214 8.14 -1.24 27.80
CA LEU A 214 9.48 -1.30 27.26
C LEU A 214 10.46 -1.38 28.44
N ASP A 215 11.31 -2.41 28.47
CA ASP A 215 12.29 -2.67 29.54
C ASP A 215 11.70 -2.60 30.97
N GLY A 216 10.49 -3.16 31.15
CA GLY A 216 9.79 -3.18 32.44
C GLY A 216 9.25 -1.82 32.89
N LYS A 217 9.26 -0.81 32.02
CA LYS A 217 8.66 0.52 32.27
C LYS A 217 7.53 0.76 31.26
N SER A 218 6.62 1.66 31.58
CA SER A 218 5.56 2.07 30.64
C SER A 218 6.17 2.51 29.30
N ALA A 219 5.59 2.02 28.20
CA ALA A 219 6.02 2.36 26.85
C ALA A 219 6.01 3.88 26.59
N ALA A 220 4.96 4.57 27.04
CA ALA A 220 4.89 6.02 26.92
C ALA A 220 5.93 6.76 27.78
N ASP A 221 6.28 6.26 28.97
CA ASP A 221 7.34 6.85 29.82
C ASP A 221 8.72 6.70 29.18
N VAL A 222 8.98 5.54 28.57
CA VAL A 222 10.21 5.30 27.81
C VAL A 222 10.25 6.25 26.63
N TYR A 223 9.20 6.29 25.81
CA TYR A 223 9.12 7.17 24.64
C TYR A 223 9.31 8.65 25.01
N SER A 224 8.57 9.14 25.99
CA SER A 224 8.62 10.55 26.43
C SER A 224 10.03 10.94 26.89
N ARG A 225 10.70 10.05 27.64
CA ARG A 225 12.04 10.29 28.15
C ARG A 225 13.08 10.34 27.03
N GLU A 226 12.99 9.45 26.05
CA GLU A 226 13.93 9.39 24.93
C GLU A 226 13.81 10.60 24.01
N ILE A 227 12.58 11.00 23.68
CA ILE A 227 12.32 12.10 22.74
C ILE A 227 12.31 13.47 23.43
N GLY A 228 12.09 13.52 24.74
CA GLY A 228 12.02 14.77 25.50
C GLY A 228 10.70 15.51 25.31
N ILE A 229 9.60 14.79 25.11
CA ILE A 229 8.24 15.36 24.98
C ILE A 229 7.31 14.82 26.07
N ASN A 230 6.18 15.48 26.29
CA ASN A 230 5.16 14.99 27.21
C ASN A 230 4.36 13.83 26.59
N LYS A 231 3.78 12.97 27.44
CA LYS A 231 3.03 11.78 27.00
C LYS A 231 1.84 12.10 26.09
N ASP A 232 1.15 13.21 26.36
CA ASP A 232 0.02 13.70 25.57
C ASP A 232 0.41 14.16 24.16
N GLN A 233 1.71 14.33 23.89
CA GLN A 233 2.23 14.70 22.57
C GLN A 233 2.68 13.50 21.73
N ILE A 234 2.75 12.30 22.31
CA ILE A 234 3.30 11.09 21.63
C ILE A 234 2.56 10.79 20.34
N VAL A 235 1.23 10.68 20.39
CA VAL A 235 0.41 10.33 19.21
C VAL A 235 0.58 11.40 18.11
N GLY A 236 0.61 12.68 18.49
CA GLY A 236 0.83 13.78 17.55
C GLY A 236 2.23 13.80 16.92
N ASN A 237 3.21 13.13 17.54
CA ASN A 237 4.59 13.08 17.09
C ASN A 237 4.90 11.88 16.17
N VAL A 238 3.92 11.03 15.86
CA VAL A 238 4.10 9.80 15.06
C VAL A 238 4.71 10.03 13.67
N LEU A 239 4.48 11.19 13.06
CA LEU A 239 5.05 11.53 11.75
C LEU A 239 6.53 11.93 11.81
N LYS A 240 7.06 12.24 13.00
CA LYS A 240 8.46 12.65 13.21
C LYS A 240 9.27 11.55 13.86
N ASN A 241 8.71 10.90 14.88
CA ASN A 241 9.38 9.85 15.62
C ASN A 241 8.46 8.65 15.83
N PRO A 242 8.18 7.86 14.78
CA PRO A 242 7.46 6.62 14.98
C PRO A 242 8.33 5.60 15.72
N ILE A 243 7.73 4.55 16.28
CA ILE A 243 8.49 3.40 16.79
C ILE A 243 8.67 2.38 15.68
N GLY A 244 9.76 1.61 15.72
CA GLY A 244 9.99 0.57 14.75
C GLY A 244 10.84 -0.56 15.29
N ARG A 245 10.57 -1.77 14.79
CA ARG A 245 11.39 -2.95 14.99
C ARG A 245 12.48 -3.00 13.93
N ILE A 246 13.67 -3.43 14.31
CA ILE A 246 14.80 -3.57 13.38
C ILE A 246 15.21 -5.03 13.26
N VAL A 247 15.32 -5.53 12.03
CA VAL A 247 15.76 -6.89 11.72
C VAL A 247 16.84 -6.83 10.64
N GLY A 248 18.09 -7.09 11.03
CA GLY A 248 19.23 -6.80 10.17
C GLY A 248 19.31 -5.30 9.88
N ASP A 249 19.32 -4.95 8.60
CA ASP A 249 19.34 -3.55 8.13
C ASP A 249 17.94 -2.98 7.86
N GLU A 250 16.89 -3.80 8.00
CA GLU A 250 15.52 -3.42 7.68
C GLU A 250 14.78 -2.84 8.90
N VAL A 251 14.06 -1.74 8.65
CA VAL A 251 13.18 -1.09 9.63
C VAL A 251 11.72 -1.44 9.34
N PHE A 252 11.00 -1.88 10.38
CA PHE A 252 9.57 -2.18 10.36
C PHE A 252 8.85 -1.24 11.30
N ILE A 253 8.22 -0.23 10.73
CA ILE A 253 7.56 0.82 11.49
C ILE A 253 6.23 0.30 12.08
N SER A 254 5.98 0.66 13.34
CA SER A 254 4.70 0.52 14.01
C SER A 254 4.21 1.91 14.39
N SER A 255 3.25 2.42 13.64
CA SER A 255 2.75 3.78 13.85
C SER A 255 1.73 3.81 14.99
N MET A 256 1.98 4.66 15.99
CA MET A 256 1.07 4.87 17.13
C MET A 256 -0.08 5.77 16.72
N TYR A 257 -1.32 5.36 16.98
CA TYR A 257 -2.50 6.15 16.64
C TYR A 257 -3.35 6.52 17.85
N ASP A 258 -3.13 5.87 19.00
CA ASP A 258 -3.83 6.17 20.24
C ASP A 258 -2.95 5.82 21.46
N MET A 259 -3.29 6.38 22.61
CA MET A 259 -2.69 6.05 23.90
C MET A 259 -3.78 5.75 24.92
N LYS A 260 -3.82 4.50 25.42
CA LYS A 260 -4.76 4.09 26.47
C LYS A 260 -4.18 4.34 27.85
N GLY A 261 -5.05 4.78 28.77
CA GLY A 261 -4.70 4.98 30.18
C GLY A 261 -3.55 5.97 30.36
N ARG A 262 -2.54 5.61 31.17
CA ARG A 262 -1.39 6.47 31.50
C ARG A 262 -0.08 6.07 30.80
N GLY A 263 -0.13 5.20 29.79
CA GLY A 263 1.08 4.95 29.00
C GLY A 263 1.15 3.68 28.16
N GLU A 264 0.00 3.14 27.74
CA GLU A 264 -0.09 2.06 26.77
C GLU A 264 -0.26 2.64 25.36
N LEU A 265 0.61 2.26 24.44
CA LEU A 265 0.62 2.78 23.06
C LEU A 265 -0.08 1.80 22.14
N ILE A 266 -1.10 2.28 21.41
CA ILE A 266 -1.87 1.47 20.45
C ILE A 266 -1.38 1.75 19.04
N ASN A 267 -1.11 0.69 18.29
CA ASN A 267 -0.37 0.75 17.03
C ASN A 267 -1.18 0.15 15.87
N TYR A 268 -0.90 0.60 14.64
CA TYR A 268 -1.50 -0.03 13.44
C TYR A 268 -0.89 -1.39 13.10
N LYS A 269 0.35 -1.64 13.54
CA LYS A 269 1.06 -2.92 13.36
C LYS A 269 1.36 -3.58 14.70
N GLN A 270 1.22 -4.90 14.75
CA GLN A 270 1.46 -5.68 15.96
C GLN A 270 2.94 -5.60 16.38
N ILE A 271 3.17 -5.45 17.68
CA ILE A 271 4.48 -5.62 18.32
C ILE A 271 4.43 -6.87 19.19
N ASN A 272 5.43 -7.72 19.05
CA ASN A 272 5.53 -8.97 19.80
C ASN A 272 6.40 -8.79 21.05
N ARG A 273 6.15 -9.62 22.05
CA ARG A 273 7.03 -9.69 23.22
C ARG A 273 8.44 -10.06 22.79
N ASN A 274 9.43 -9.38 23.36
CA ASN A 274 10.85 -9.45 23.03
C ASN A 274 11.25 -8.84 21.67
N ASP A 275 10.35 -8.15 20.98
CA ASP A 275 10.76 -7.32 19.86
C ASP A 275 11.74 -6.23 20.34
N CYS A 276 12.82 -6.05 19.59
CA CYS A 276 13.78 -4.98 19.76
C CYS A 276 13.24 -3.73 19.04
N ILE A 277 12.84 -2.74 19.83
CA ILE A 277 12.16 -1.52 19.41
C ILE A 277 13.13 -0.34 19.50
N TYR A 278 13.09 0.48 18.47
CA TYR A 278 13.77 1.77 18.42
C TYR A 278 12.72 2.86 18.26
N ILE A 279 13.00 4.02 18.83
CA ILE A 279 12.29 5.23 18.47
C ILE A 279 13.05 5.87 17.32
N LEU A 280 12.37 5.97 16.18
CA LEU A 280 12.96 6.40 14.93
C LEU A 280 12.98 7.92 14.84
N LYS A 281 13.68 8.44 13.84
CA LYS A 281 13.63 9.85 13.43
C LYS A 281 13.30 9.94 11.95
N LEU A 282 12.57 10.97 11.57
CA LEU A 282 12.39 11.34 10.18
C LEU A 282 13.75 11.73 9.58
N GLY A 283 14.13 11.08 8.49
CA GLY A 283 15.30 11.42 7.69
C GLY A 283 15.02 12.56 6.70
N ASP A 284 15.99 12.87 5.85
CA ASP A 284 15.78 13.80 4.74
C ASP A 284 14.94 13.12 3.66
N TYR A 285 13.61 13.18 3.82
CA TYR A 285 12.66 12.54 2.92
C TYR A 285 12.75 13.07 1.48
N ARG A 286 13.28 14.27 1.24
CA ARG A 286 13.49 14.80 -0.12
C ARG A 286 14.68 14.12 -0.78
N GLN A 287 15.80 14.01 -0.06
CA GLN A 287 16.98 13.30 -0.55
C GLN A 287 16.71 11.80 -0.73
N ILE A 288 16.06 11.17 0.26
CA ILE A 288 15.71 9.74 0.21
C ILE A 288 14.84 9.44 -1.01
N GLU A 289 13.85 10.27 -1.27
CA GLU A 289 12.94 10.09 -2.41
C GLU A 289 13.66 10.32 -3.75
N GLU A 290 14.56 11.30 -3.84
CA GLU A 290 15.42 11.46 -5.01
C GLU A 290 16.31 10.23 -5.24
N ASP A 291 16.90 9.69 -4.18
CA ASP A 291 17.76 8.51 -4.23
C ASP A 291 16.98 7.27 -4.68
N THR A 292 15.75 7.08 -4.18
CA THR A 292 14.85 6.02 -4.64
C THR A 292 14.58 6.12 -6.14
N ARG A 293 14.21 7.30 -6.65
CA ARG A 293 14.00 7.47 -8.09
C ARG A 293 15.26 7.21 -8.90
N ARG A 294 16.43 7.66 -8.40
CA ARG A 294 17.72 7.42 -9.06
C ARG A 294 18.04 5.93 -9.13
N LYS A 295 17.79 5.20 -8.05
CA LYS A 295 17.91 3.73 -7.99
C LYS A 295 16.98 3.05 -8.99
N ILE A 296 15.69 3.42 -9.01
CA ILE A 296 14.71 2.87 -9.96
C ILE A 296 15.19 3.08 -11.42
N LYS A 297 15.69 4.28 -11.75
CA LYS A 297 16.24 4.57 -13.10
C LYS A 297 17.51 3.78 -13.42
N ALA A 298 18.34 3.48 -12.43
CA ALA A 298 19.57 2.73 -12.62
C ALA A 298 19.32 1.22 -12.80
N ASP A 299 18.33 0.68 -12.08
CA ASP A 299 18.02 -0.75 -12.07
C ASP A 299 17.19 -1.20 -13.30
N ALA A 300 16.38 -0.30 -13.88
CA ALA A 300 15.51 -0.57 -15.02
C ALA A 300 16.10 -0.08 -16.36
N LYS A 301 15.99 -0.89 -17.43
CA LYS A 301 16.45 -0.52 -18.79
C LYS A 301 15.54 0.52 -19.44
N SER A 302 14.25 0.37 -19.21
CA SER A 302 13.17 1.27 -19.59
C SER A 302 12.13 1.22 -18.49
N ILE A 303 11.34 2.28 -18.32
CA ILE A 303 10.23 2.29 -17.37
C ILE A 303 8.98 2.67 -18.14
N SER A 304 8.01 1.77 -18.16
CA SER A 304 6.74 1.94 -18.87
C SER A 304 5.57 2.27 -17.94
N LEU A 305 5.61 1.76 -16.70
CA LEU A 305 4.59 1.99 -15.69
C LEU A 305 5.20 1.87 -14.29
N ILE A 306 4.74 2.71 -13.37
CA ILE A 306 4.89 2.57 -11.93
C ILE A 306 3.52 2.49 -11.29
N LEU A 307 3.28 1.41 -10.55
CA LEU A 307 2.19 1.27 -9.61
C LEU A 307 2.69 1.49 -8.20
N SER A 308 2.13 2.43 -7.45
CA SER A 308 2.54 2.67 -6.07
C SER A 308 1.39 2.61 -5.07
N VAL A 309 1.76 2.29 -3.83
CA VAL A 309 0.95 2.57 -2.65
C VAL A 309 1.80 3.41 -1.71
N ASP A 310 1.31 4.60 -1.41
CA ASP A 310 1.89 5.50 -0.41
C ASP A 310 1.08 5.40 0.88
N CYS A 311 1.75 5.25 2.02
CA CYS A 311 1.08 5.31 3.31
C CYS A 311 0.37 6.65 3.51
N ILE A 312 -0.82 6.65 4.12
CA ILE A 312 -1.52 7.86 4.52
C ILE A 312 -0.67 8.77 5.40
N TYR A 313 0.18 8.22 6.27
CA TYR A 313 1.06 9.03 7.13
C TYR A 313 2.16 9.74 6.34
N ARG A 314 2.64 9.17 5.23
CA ARG A 314 3.53 9.88 4.30
C ARG A 314 2.78 10.97 3.55
N TYR A 315 1.57 10.67 3.07
CA TYR A 315 0.73 11.67 2.41
C TYR A 315 0.45 12.86 3.34
N LEU A 316 0.10 12.62 4.61
CA LEU A 316 -0.16 13.67 5.59
C LEU A 316 1.10 14.49 5.87
N LEU A 317 2.24 13.84 6.09
CA LEU A 317 3.53 14.53 6.26
C LEU A 317 3.85 15.42 5.05
N TYR A 318 3.82 14.85 3.84
CA TYR A 318 4.14 15.59 2.62
C TYR A 318 3.13 16.70 2.33
N SER A 319 1.88 16.55 2.75
CA SER A 319 0.87 17.61 2.64
C SER A 319 1.16 18.75 3.61
N GLN A 320 1.50 18.44 4.87
CA GLN A 320 1.87 19.43 5.89
C GLN A 320 3.12 20.22 5.50
N GLU A 321 4.09 19.56 4.87
CA GLU A 321 5.35 20.15 4.40
C GLU A 321 5.26 20.75 2.98
N ALA A 322 4.06 20.84 2.40
CA ALA A 322 3.80 21.33 1.04
C ALA A 322 4.67 20.64 -0.05
N PHE A 323 5.04 19.38 0.16
CA PHE A 323 5.87 18.56 -0.72
C PHE A 323 5.07 17.62 -1.63
N ILE A 324 3.81 17.32 -1.31
CA ILE A 324 3.05 16.25 -1.98
C ILE A 324 2.93 16.42 -3.51
N ASP A 325 2.74 17.65 -3.99
CA ASP A 325 2.66 17.94 -5.44
C ASP A 325 4.02 17.83 -6.13
N GLU A 326 5.10 18.22 -5.44
CA GLU A 326 6.47 18.08 -5.95
C GLU A 326 6.84 16.61 -6.07
N TYR A 327 6.57 15.83 -5.02
CA TYR A 327 6.74 14.38 -4.99
C TYR A 327 6.00 13.70 -6.15
N ALA A 328 4.70 13.96 -6.31
CA ALA A 328 3.90 13.34 -7.36
C ALA A 328 4.42 13.67 -8.76
N LYS A 329 4.77 14.95 -9.02
CA LYS A 329 5.35 15.38 -10.29
C LYS A 329 6.66 14.66 -10.56
N ALA A 330 7.51 14.54 -9.56
CA ALA A 330 8.83 13.98 -9.73
C ALA A 330 8.79 12.45 -9.93
N MET A 331 7.87 11.74 -9.27
CA MET A 331 7.57 10.33 -9.56
C MET A 331 7.09 10.13 -11.01
N SER A 332 6.28 11.04 -11.54
CA SER A 332 5.80 10.98 -12.93
C SER A 332 6.90 11.19 -13.99
N THR A 333 8.10 11.61 -13.59
CA THR A 333 9.24 11.73 -14.52
C THR A 333 9.89 10.37 -14.83
N LEU A 334 9.55 9.31 -14.08
CA LEU A 334 10.07 7.97 -14.32
C LEU A 334 9.37 7.28 -15.50
N GLY A 335 8.08 7.54 -15.69
CA GLY A 335 7.21 6.91 -16.67
C GLY A 335 5.75 7.18 -16.30
N ASN A 336 4.81 6.43 -16.90
CA ASN A 336 3.42 6.48 -16.42
C ASN A 336 3.38 6.10 -14.94
N HIS A 337 2.68 6.88 -14.13
CA HIS A 337 2.59 6.64 -12.69
C HIS A 337 1.13 6.66 -12.26
N VAL A 338 0.72 5.59 -11.57
CA VAL A 338 -0.56 5.50 -10.88
C VAL A 338 -0.30 5.00 -9.46
N GLY A 339 -0.64 5.82 -8.47
CA GLY A 339 -0.49 5.53 -7.07
C GLY A 339 -1.80 5.67 -6.31
N ALA A 340 -1.96 4.88 -5.25
CA ALA A 340 -3.03 5.04 -4.28
C ALA A 340 -2.43 5.41 -2.91
N VAL A 341 -3.11 6.27 -2.17
CA VAL A 341 -2.82 6.46 -0.74
C VAL A 341 -3.59 5.40 0.05
N GLY A 342 -2.86 4.55 0.75
CA GLY A 342 -3.41 3.45 1.54
C GLY A 342 -3.31 3.68 3.06
N GLY A 343 -4.13 2.96 3.83
CA GLY A 343 -4.06 2.95 5.30
C GLY A 343 -2.84 2.19 5.83
N GLY A 344 -2.22 1.40 4.96
CA GLY A 344 -1.05 0.58 5.19
C GLY A 344 -0.59 -0.02 3.87
N GLU A 345 0.57 -0.66 3.86
CA GLU A 345 1.17 -1.18 2.64
C GLU A 345 1.60 -2.65 2.82
N GLN A 346 1.55 -3.42 1.73
CA GLN A 346 1.95 -4.82 1.70
C GLN A 346 3.13 -4.96 0.76
N PHE A 347 4.23 -5.52 1.26
CA PHE A 347 5.47 -5.65 0.51
C PHE A 347 6.10 -7.01 0.72
N ILE A 348 6.17 -7.80 -0.34
CA ILE A 348 6.72 -9.16 -0.39
C ILE A 348 6.04 -10.08 0.62
N ASN A 349 6.51 -10.08 1.86
CA ASN A 349 6.03 -10.93 2.93
C ASN A 349 5.73 -10.17 4.22
N GLN A 350 5.56 -8.85 4.13
CA GLN A 350 5.34 -7.98 5.28
C GLN A 350 4.24 -6.97 5.02
N HIS A 351 3.40 -6.76 6.04
CA HIS A 351 2.68 -5.51 6.20
C HIS A 351 3.65 -4.46 6.74
N VAL A 352 3.71 -3.30 6.11
CA VAL A 352 4.57 -2.18 6.48
C VAL A 352 3.74 -0.90 6.57
N ASN A 353 4.20 0.05 7.37
CA ASN A 353 3.56 1.35 7.53
C ASN A 353 4.59 2.45 7.31
N GLN A 354 4.11 3.65 6.99
CA GLN A 354 4.94 4.85 6.81
C GLN A 354 6.00 4.68 5.71
N THR A 355 5.71 3.87 4.71
CA THR A 355 6.56 3.60 3.56
C THR A 355 5.86 3.91 2.23
N LEU A 356 6.65 3.98 1.17
CA LEU A 356 6.15 3.81 -0.20
C LEU A 356 6.50 2.40 -0.62
N VAL A 357 5.57 1.71 -1.26
CA VAL A 357 5.84 0.47 -1.98
C VAL A 357 5.45 0.66 -3.44
N CYS A 358 6.23 0.13 -4.37
CA CYS A 358 5.89 0.22 -5.78
C CYS A 358 6.35 -0.98 -6.60
N ALA A 359 5.61 -1.22 -7.69
CA ALA A 359 5.99 -2.11 -8.77
C ALA A 359 6.31 -1.28 -10.02
N VAL A 360 7.48 -1.51 -10.61
CA VAL A 360 8.02 -0.81 -11.76
C VAL A 360 8.12 -1.80 -12.92
N PHE A 361 7.39 -1.51 -13.99
CA PHE A 361 7.31 -2.35 -15.19
C PHE A 361 8.20 -1.78 -16.28
N GLU A 362 9.09 -2.61 -16.84
CA GLU A 362 9.92 -2.22 -17.99
C GLU A 362 9.13 -2.03 -19.28
#